data_AF-A0A966MSS8-F1
#
_entry.id   AF-A0A966MSS8-F1
#
_cell.length_a   1.000
_cell.length_b   1.000
_cell.length_c   1.000
_cell.angle_alpha   90.00
_cell.angle_beta   90.00
_cell.angle_gamma   90.00
#
_symmetry.space_group_name_H-M   'P 1'
#
loop_
_entity.id
_entity.type
_entity.pdbx_description
1 polymer ?
#
loop_
_entity_poly.entity_id
_entity_poly.type
_entity_poly.pdbx_seq_one_letter_code
_entity_poly.pdbx_strand_id
1 'polypeptide(L)'
;MAGTPFTNPDWAEETTEQIDRLVGVVRDRVTNNIVTVVRTIVFGLLGALLGIAIAVIGLILATRGLQVLIALAVSEERAVYISYLLLGAILVVGGSAAMRRRSGTP
;
A
#
# COMPACT_ATOMS: atom_id res chain seq x y z
N MET A 1 -31.37 35.49 -3.59
CA MET A 1 -32.31 35.56 -2.47
C MET A 1 -33.06 34.24 -2.46
N ALA A 2 -33.09 33.50 -1.35
CA ALA A 2 -33.89 32.27 -1.31
C ALA A 2 -35.36 32.65 -1.43
N GLY A 3 -36.01 32.27 -2.54
CA GLY A 3 -37.44 32.45 -2.71
C GLY A 3 -38.17 31.71 -1.58
N THR A 4 -39.30 32.22 -1.13
CA THR A 4 -40.19 31.53 -0.18
C THR A 4 -41.44 31.07 -0.93
N PRO A 5 -42.22 30.11 -0.42
CA PRO A 5 -43.42 29.62 -1.11
C PRO A 5 -44.46 30.72 -1.40
N PHE A 6 -44.35 31.87 -0.74
CA PHE A 6 -45.22 33.03 -0.93
C PHE A 6 -44.67 34.07 -1.91
N THR A 7 -43.41 33.95 -2.35
CA THR A 7 -42.72 34.93 -3.19
C THR A 7 -42.11 34.34 -4.47
N ASN A 8 -41.98 33.01 -4.55
CA ASN A 8 -41.51 32.30 -5.73
C ASN A 8 -42.43 31.10 -6.04
N PRO A 9 -43.10 31.05 -7.21
CA PRO A 9 -43.96 29.93 -7.60
C PRO A 9 -43.19 28.62 -7.76
N ASP A 10 -41.90 28.65 -8.12
CA ASP A 10 -41.07 27.47 -8.37
C ASP A 10 -40.29 27.01 -7.12
N TRP A 11 -40.60 27.60 -5.95
CA TRP A 11 -39.88 27.38 -4.70
C TRP A 11 -39.75 25.90 -4.31
N ALA A 12 -40.82 25.12 -4.52
CA ALA A 12 -40.85 23.72 -4.12
C ALA A 12 -39.88 22.87 -4.95
N GLU A 13 -39.80 23.10 -6.26
CA GLU A 13 -38.91 22.38 -7.18
C GLU A 13 -37.45 22.75 -6.89
N GLU A 14 -37.17 24.05 -6.78
CA GLU A 14 -35.82 24.57 -6.54
C GLU A 14 -35.26 24.13 -5.18
N THR A 15 -36.10 24.05 -4.14
CA THR A 15 -35.71 23.56 -2.81
C THR A 15 -35.48 22.05 -2.82
N THR A 16 -36.32 21.29 -3.54
CA THR A 16 -36.17 19.83 -3.64
C THR A 16 -34.89 19.45 -4.38
N GLU A 17 -34.56 20.13 -5.48
CA GLU A 17 -33.29 19.93 -6.18
C GLU A 17 -32.08 20.25 -5.31
N GLN A 18 -32.15 21.30 -4.47
CA GLN A 18 -31.06 21.64 -3.55
C GLN A 18 -30.86 20.55 -2.49
N ILE A 19 -31.94 20.01 -1.94
CA ILE A 19 -31.88 18.89 -0.99
C ILE A 19 -31.29 17.65 -1.67
N ASP A 20 -31.74 17.31 -2.87
CA ASP A 20 -31.26 16.13 -3.60
C ASP A 20 -29.77 16.25 -3.94
N ARG A 21 -29.31 17.44 -4.41
CA ARG A 21 -27.88 17.71 -4.62
C ARG A 21 -27.07 17.59 -3.33
N LEU A 22 -27.58 18.09 -2.20
CA LEU A 22 -26.88 18.01 -0.92
C LEU A 22 -26.78 16.56 -0.43
N VAL A 23 -27.87 15.79 -0.51
CA VAL A 23 -27.90 14.37 -0.14
C VAL A 23 -26.99 13.56 -1.06
N GLY A 24 -26.99 13.85 -2.36
CA GLY A 24 -26.07 13.26 -3.34
C GLY A 24 -24.61 13.49 -2.96
N VAL A 25 -24.23 14.73 -2.63
CA VAL A 25 -22.86 15.07 -2.18
C VAL A 25 -22.47 14.32 -0.91
N VAL A 26 -23.38 14.23 0.08
CA VAL A 26 -23.10 13.48 1.32
C VAL A 26 -22.93 12.00 1.03
N ARG A 27 -23.83 11.40 0.23
CA ARG A 27 -23.75 9.99 -0.15
C ARG A 27 -22.46 9.66 -0.89
N ASP A 28 -22.12 10.46 -1.90
CA ASP A 28 -20.93 10.20 -2.73
C ASP A 28 -19.64 10.39 -1.93
N ARG A 29 -19.60 11.42 -1.07
CA ARG A 29 -18.40 11.76 -0.29
C ARG A 29 -18.19 10.84 0.91
N VAL A 30 -19.24 10.19 1.42
CA VAL A 30 -19.16 9.29 2.57
C VAL A 30 -19.10 7.84 2.14
N THR A 31 -20.06 7.35 1.32
CA THR A 31 -20.15 5.92 1.01
C THR A 31 -19.01 5.42 0.13
N ASN A 32 -18.71 6.11 -0.98
CA ASN A 32 -17.69 5.64 -1.92
C ASN A 32 -16.27 5.75 -1.34
N ASN A 33 -16.00 6.84 -0.61
CA ASN A 33 -14.72 7.02 0.07
C ASN A 33 -14.51 5.99 1.18
N ILE A 34 -15.54 5.72 2.00
CA ILE A 34 -15.43 4.71 3.06
C ILE A 34 -15.18 3.32 2.48
N VAL A 35 -15.92 2.92 1.43
CA VAL A 35 -15.71 1.61 0.79
C VAL A 35 -14.28 1.48 0.25
N THR A 36 -13.74 2.56 -0.33
CA THR A 36 -12.37 2.57 -0.85
C THR A 36 -11.35 2.44 0.27
N VAL A 37 -11.50 3.20 1.37
CA VAL A 37 -10.63 3.13 2.54
C VAL A 37 -10.64 1.74 3.15
N VAL A 38 -11.83 1.17 3.37
CA VAL A 38 -11.99 -0.18 3.94
C VAL A 38 -11.31 -1.22 3.03
N ARG A 39 -11.50 -1.10 1.71
CA ARG A 39 -10.88 -2.00 0.74
C ARG A 39 -9.36 -1.92 0.78
N THR A 40 -8.79 -0.72 0.84
CA THR A 40 -7.34 -0.51 0.97
C THR A 40 -6.81 -1.09 2.27
N ILE A 41 -7.54 -0.99 3.38
CA ILE A 41 -7.14 -1.58 4.65
C ILE A 41 -7.13 -3.10 4.56
N VAL A 42 -8.19 -3.73 4.05
CA VAL A 42 -8.30 -5.19 3.97
C VAL A 42 -7.24 -5.76 3.02
N PHE A 43 -7.15 -5.24 1.80
CA PHE A 43 -6.14 -5.71 0.85
C PHE A 43 -4.72 -5.32 1.25
N GLY A 44 -4.54 -4.17 1.92
CA GLY A 44 -3.26 -3.78 2.49
C GLY A 44 -2.78 -4.73 3.58
N LEU A 45 -3.69 -5.16 4.48
CA LEU A 45 -3.39 -6.16 5.51
C LEU A 45 -3.06 -7.52 4.91
N LEU A 46 -3.86 -8.01 3.95
CA LEU A 46 -3.58 -9.27 3.26
C LEU A 46 -2.26 -9.20 2.50
N GLY A 47 -2.00 -8.10 1.82
CA GLY A 47 -0.75 -7.85 1.11
C GLY A 47 0.45 -7.78 2.05
N ALA A 48 0.31 -7.17 3.23
CA ALA A 48 1.36 -7.11 4.24
C ALA A 48 1.68 -8.50 4.81
N LEU A 49 0.65 -9.29 5.16
CA LEU A 49 0.82 -10.64 5.67
C LEU A 49 1.51 -11.55 4.64
N LEU A 50 1.03 -11.55 3.40
CA LEU A 50 1.65 -12.31 2.32
C LEU A 50 3.05 -11.80 1.99
N GLY A 51 3.25 -10.48 1.98
CA GLY A 51 4.54 -9.85 1.74
C GLY A 51 5.58 -10.26 2.77
N ILE A 52 5.22 -10.30 4.06
CA ILE A 52 6.10 -10.78 5.12
C ILE A 52 6.44 -12.26 4.90
N ALA A 53 5.44 -13.11 4.61
CA ALA A 53 5.69 -14.53 4.37
C ALA A 53 6.63 -14.76 3.18
N ILE A 54 6.40 -14.08 2.05
CA ILE A 54 7.26 -14.14 0.86
C ILE A 54 8.67 -13.65 1.20
N ALA A 55 8.80 -12.54 1.92
CA ALA A 55 10.10 -12.00 2.32
C ALA A 55 10.89 -13.00 3.18
N VAL A 56 10.25 -13.63 4.17
CA VAL A 56 10.89 -14.64 5.03
C VAL A 56 11.32 -15.86 4.23
N ILE A 57 10.44 -16.43 3.41
CA ILE A 57 10.76 -17.60 2.58
C ILE A 57 11.89 -17.27 1.59
N GLY A 58 11.83 -16.10 0.96
CA GLY A 58 12.86 -15.62 0.04
C GLY A 58 14.22 -15.49 0.74
N LEU A 59 14.25 -14.97 1.97
CA LEU A 59 15.48 -14.82 2.75
C LEU A 59 16.07 -16.18 3.14
N ILE A 60 15.23 -17.15 3.54
CA ILE A 60 15.66 -18.53 3.82
C ILE A 60 16.21 -19.19 2.55
N LEU A 61 15.51 -19.06 1.43
CA LEU A 61 15.94 -19.66 0.16
C LEU A 61 17.26 -19.03 -0.32
N ALA A 62 17.38 -17.71 -0.23
CA ALA A 62 18.59 -17.01 -0.64
C ALA A 62 19.78 -17.36 0.25
N THR A 63 19.61 -17.42 1.57
CA THR A 63 20.69 -17.82 2.49
C THR A 63 21.13 -19.26 2.25
N ARG A 64 20.19 -20.21 2.22
CA ARG A 64 20.49 -21.62 1.98
C ARG A 64 21.07 -21.86 0.59
N GLY A 65 20.48 -21.27 -0.44
CA GLY A 65 20.97 -21.39 -1.81
C GLY A 65 22.39 -20.85 -1.95
N LEU A 66 22.66 -19.68 -1.36
CA LEU A 66 23.98 -19.07 -1.43
C LEU A 66 25.03 -19.86 -0.63
N GLN A 67 24.66 -20.43 0.52
CA GLN A 67 25.54 -21.32 1.29
C GLN A 67 25.93 -22.56 0.48
N VAL A 68 24.97 -23.25 -0.14
CA VAL A 68 25.23 -24.44 -0.96
C VAL A 68 26.12 -24.09 -2.15
N LEU A 69 25.86 -22.97 -2.84
CA LEU A 69 26.67 -22.54 -3.99
C LEU A 69 28.11 -22.20 -3.58
N ILE A 70 28.31 -21.52 -2.45
CA ILE A 70 29.64 -21.13 -1.97
C ILE A 70 30.40 -22.36 -1.42
N ALA A 71 29.69 -23.31 -0.80
CA ALA A 71 30.28 -24.55 -0.29
C ALA A 71 30.89 -25.43 -1.40
N LEU A 72 30.52 -25.23 -2.67
CA LEU A 72 31.18 -25.88 -3.80
C LEU A 72 32.64 -25.42 -4.01
N ALA A 73 33.00 -24.22 -3.54
CA ALA A 73 34.31 -23.62 -3.75
C ALA A 73 35.11 -23.42 -2.45
N VAL A 74 34.46 -23.43 -1.29
CA VAL A 74 35.06 -23.10 0.02
C VAL A 74 34.54 -24.06 1.09
N SER A 75 35.30 -24.25 2.18
CA SER A 75 34.82 -25.00 3.34
C SER A 75 33.48 -24.48 3.87
N GLU A 76 32.61 -25.41 4.30
CA GLU A 76 31.27 -25.17 4.85
C GLU A 76 31.25 -24.05 5.90
N GLU A 77 32.23 -24.04 6.81
CA GLU A 77 32.33 -23.04 7.88
C GLU A 77 32.47 -21.60 7.33
N ARG A 78 33.31 -21.41 6.30
CA ARG A 78 33.50 -20.10 5.67
C ARG A 78 32.32 -19.72 4.77
N ALA A 79 31.69 -20.69 4.12
CA ALA A 79 30.54 -20.46 3.26
C ALA A 79 29.38 -19.78 4.00
N VAL A 80 29.14 -20.17 5.26
CA VAL A 80 28.12 -19.55 6.13
C VAL A 80 28.37 -18.06 6.32
N TYR A 81 29.58 -17.65 6.74
CA TYR A 81 29.87 -16.23 6.99
C TYR A 81 29.84 -15.38 5.71
N ILE A 82 30.37 -15.91 4.61
CA ILE A 82 30.37 -15.20 3.31
C ILE A 82 28.93 -15.02 2.82
N SER A 83 28.07 -16.04 3.00
CA SER A 83 26.66 -15.95 2.60
C SER A 83 25.92 -14.84 3.35
N TYR A 84 26.15 -14.69 4.65
CA TYR A 84 25.51 -13.64 5.46
C TYR A 84 26.02 -12.25 5.09
N LEU A 85 27.32 -12.11 4.84
CA LEU A 85 27.92 -10.84 4.43
C LEU A 85 27.39 -10.39 3.07
N LEU A 86 27.31 -11.30 2.09
CA LEU A 86 26.76 -11.00 0.76
C LEU A 86 25.27 -10.67 0.81
N LEU A 87 24.47 -11.48 1.51
CA LEU A 87 23.03 -11.25 1.61
C LEU A 87 22.72 -9.92 2.32
N GLY A 88 23.45 -9.63 3.41
CA GLY A 88 23.34 -8.36 4.13
C GLY A 88 23.71 -7.17 3.25
N ALA A 89 24.81 -7.28 2.48
CA ALA A 89 25.20 -6.24 1.53
C ALA A 89 24.13 -6.00 0.46
N ILE A 90 23.56 -7.06 -0.12
CA ILE A 90 22.48 -6.96 -1.12
C ILE A 90 21.25 -6.27 -0.52
N LEU A 91 20.85 -6.63 0.70
CA LEU A 91 19.70 -6.04 1.39
C LEU A 91 19.93 -4.54 1.70
N VAL A 92 21.13 -4.15 2.14
CA VAL A 92 21.46 -2.75 2.42
C VAL A 92 21.50 -1.92 1.13
N VAL A 93 22.13 -2.44 0.07
CA VAL A 93 22.18 -1.76 -1.23
C VAL A 93 20.77 -1.67 -1.85
N GLY A 94 20.01 -2.75 -1.82
CA GLY A 94 18.62 -2.78 -2.30
C GLY A 94 17.72 -1.82 -1.50
N GLY A 95 17.82 -1.86 -0.18
CA GLY A 95 17.08 -0.98 0.72
C GLY A 95 17.43 0.49 0.55
N SER A 96 18.71 0.83 0.43
CA SER A 96 19.14 2.20 0.16
C SER A 96 18.70 2.71 -1.23
N ALA A 97 18.73 1.86 -2.26
CA ALA A 97 18.20 2.20 -3.58
C ALA A 97 16.68 2.41 -3.55
N ALA A 98 15.94 1.56 -2.84
CA ALA A 98 14.50 1.73 -2.66
C ALA A 98 14.15 3.01 -1.87
N MET A 99 14.90 3.31 -0.82
CA MET A 99 14.75 4.56 -0.06
C MET A 99 15.03 5.79 -0.93
N ARG A 100 16.07 5.75 -1.78
CA ARG A 100 16.36 6.82 -2.74
C ARG A 100 15.20 7.06 -3.72
N ARG A 101 14.57 5.99 -4.20
CA ARG A 101 13.39 6.08 -5.09
C ARG A 101 12.16 6.63 -4.37
N ARG A 102 11.94 6.26 -3.10
CA ARG A 102 10.88 6.85 -2.27
C ARG A 102 11.12 8.34 -1.99
N SER A 103 12.37 8.73 -1.72
CA SER A 103 12.70 10.13 -1.46
C SER A 103 12.71 11.00 -2.72
N GLY A 104 12.65 10.39 -3.90
CA GLY A 104 12.40 11.09 -5.16
C GLY A 104 10.91 11.17 -5.44
N THR A 105 10.20 12.12 -4.82
CA THR A 105 9.16 12.92 -5.51
C THR A 105 8.67 14.06 -4.59
N PRO A 106 8.56 15.30 -5.09
CA PRO A 106 8.97 15.79 -6.42
C PRO A 106 10.48 15.98 -6.54
#